data_AF-A0A1G0M1U2-F1
#
_entry.id   AF-A0A1G0M1U2-F1
#
_cell.length_a   1.000
_cell.length_b   1.000
_cell.length_c   1.000
_cell.angle_alpha   90.00
_cell.angle_beta   90.00
_cell.angle_gamma   90.00
#
_symmetry.space_group_name_H-M   'P 1'
#
loop_
_entity.id
_entity.type
_entity.pdbx_description
1 polymer ?
#
loop_
_entity_poly.entity_id
_entity_poly.type
_entity_poly.pdbx_seq_one_letter_code
_entity_poly.pdbx_strand_id
1 'polypeptide(L)'
;MASIGRSGSGHSVQAAGVAFHASAVRRTGWQELSERYPQDRDCLASFLVLELAEVLQGEKPANLVCLANKRRSCGRNLYLLWKEHGQALLEESGLKVRVLADRGSSVLLLLYCPMALGSLLGQKSVQIILGKAGYQEPAEPEKVLSELEKRMAGEGFPHEIGVFLGYPLKDVVGFMGWAQISFTCQGPWKIFGNPAESLRLAETHRECRCRISQQLASGCNPHDCLKAAAAVRSKAAVAASRGVFLQVN
;
A
#
# COMPACT_ATOMS: atom_id res chain seq x y z
N MET A 1 -41.75 49.82 -6.36
CA MET A 1 -42.94 49.52 -7.19
C MET A 1 -42.83 48.06 -7.64
N ALA A 2 -43.90 47.30 -7.41
CA ALA A 2 -43.99 45.83 -7.42
C ALA A 2 -43.76 45.21 -8.82
N SER A 3 -43.08 44.06 -8.90
CA SER A 3 -43.62 42.68 -9.04
C SER A 3 -44.26 42.37 -10.40
N ILE A 4 -43.78 41.32 -11.08
CA ILE A 4 -44.54 40.18 -11.62
C ILE A 4 -43.54 39.04 -11.83
N GLY A 5 -43.81 37.87 -11.24
CA GLY A 5 -42.99 36.68 -11.38
C GLY A 5 -43.38 35.77 -12.55
N ARG A 6 -42.62 34.69 -12.72
CA ARG A 6 -43.15 33.40 -13.17
C ARG A 6 -42.26 32.24 -12.72
N SER A 7 -42.97 31.24 -12.22
CA SER A 7 -42.63 29.88 -11.88
C SER A 7 -41.73 29.15 -12.88
N GLY A 8 -40.78 28.40 -12.34
CA GLY A 8 -40.05 27.33 -13.03
C GLY A 8 -39.69 26.23 -12.04
N SER A 9 -40.58 25.25 -11.92
CA SER A 9 -40.38 23.97 -11.23
C SER A 9 -39.26 23.15 -11.87
N GLY A 10 -38.24 22.78 -11.10
CA GLY A 10 -37.11 21.98 -11.58
C GLY A 10 -36.50 21.14 -10.47
N HIS A 11 -37.18 20.04 -10.16
CA HIS A 11 -36.68 18.77 -9.64
C HIS A 11 -35.35 18.81 -8.86
N SER A 12 -35.50 18.79 -7.53
CA SER A 12 -34.47 18.35 -6.59
C SER A 12 -34.05 16.92 -6.92
N VAL A 13 -32.88 16.75 -7.55
CA VAL A 13 -32.21 15.45 -7.59
C VAL A 13 -31.57 15.27 -6.22
N GLN A 14 -32.30 14.63 -5.30
CA GLN A 14 -31.73 14.09 -4.08
C GLN A 14 -30.69 13.04 -4.49
N ALA A 15 -29.42 13.39 -4.31
CA ALA A 15 -28.35 12.41 -4.30
C ALA A 15 -28.62 11.46 -3.13
N ALA A 16 -29.13 10.27 -3.44
CA ALA A 16 -29.25 9.18 -2.49
C ALA A 16 -27.83 8.80 -2.04
N GLY A 17 -27.38 9.42 -0.95
CA GLY A 17 -26.17 9.04 -0.26
C GLY A 17 -26.36 7.62 0.28
N VAL A 18 -25.74 6.66 -0.39
CA VAL A 18 -25.59 5.31 0.15
C VAL A 18 -24.62 5.44 1.33
N ALA A 19 -25.19 5.63 2.52
CA ALA A 19 -24.43 5.64 3.76
C ALA A 19 -23.94 4.23 4.05
N PHE A 20 -22.74 3.91 3.58
CA PHE A 20 -21.99 2.75 4.06
C PHE A 20 -21.75 2.93 5.56
N HIS A 21 -22.54 2.24 6.38
CA HIS A 21 -22.25 2.07 7.80
C HIS A 21 -21.09 1.08 7.94
N ALA A 22 -19.88 1.58 7.69
CA ALA A 22 -18.68 0.85 8.04
C ALA A 22 -18.63 0.73 9.57
N SER A 23 -18.70 -0.50 10.09
CA SER A 23 -18.47 -0.79 11.50
C SER A 23 -17.22 -0.03 11.98
N ALA A 24 -17.43 0.87 12.94
CA ALA A 24 -16.41 1.74 13.48
C ALA A 24 -15.54 0.98 14.49
N VAL A 25 -14.89 -0.11 14.05
CA VAL A 25 -13.81 -0.73 14.82
C VAL A 25 -12.71 0.32 14.99
N ARG A 26 -12.53 0.79 16.22
CA ARG A 26 -11.49 1.77 16.56
C ARG A 26 -10.13 1.10 16.30
N ARG A 27 -9.41 1.60 15.30
CA ARG A 27 -8.06 1.13 14.98
C ARG A 27 -7.10 1.58 16.08
N THR A 28 -6.42 0.64 16.71
CA THR A 28 -5.33 0.92 17.65
C THR A 28 -4.14 1.49 16.86
N GLY A 29 -3.68 2.68 17.24
CA GLY A 29 -2.46 3.25 16.67
C GLY A 29 -1.23 2.43 17.10
N TRP A 30 -0.16 2.41 16.30
CA TRP A 30 1.05 1.69 16.69
C TRP A 30 1.63 2.20 18.01
N GLN A 31 1.46 3.49 18.34
CA GLN A 31 1.91 4.07 19.60
C GLN A 31 1.36 3.31 20.81
N GLU A 32 0.07 2.97 20.80
CA GLU A 32 -0.60 2.20 21.86
C GLU A 32 -0.14 0.73 21.87
N LEU A 33 0.24 0.18 20.71
CA LEU A 33 0.76 -1.19 20.60
C LEU A 33 2.22 -1.31 21.07
N SER A 34 3.00 -0.24 20.92
CA SER A 34 4.47 -0.26 21.11
C SER A 34 4.93 -0.58 22.53
N GLU A 35 4.08 -0.36 23.54
CA GLU A 35 4.36 -0.70 24.94
C GLU A 35 4.35 -2.22 25.18
N ARG A 36 3.61 -2.98 24.37
CA ARG A 36 3.52 -4.45 24.48
C ARG A 36 4.75 -5.18 23.99
N TYR A 37 5.60 -4.50 23.21
CA TYR A 37 6.79 -5.07 22.59
C TYR A 37 8.02 -4.36 23.12
N PRO A 38 8.47 -4.64 24.36
CA PRO A 38 9.53 -3.87 25.01
C PRO A 38 10.92 -4.08 24.39
N GLN A 39 11.14 -5.25 23.76
CA GLN A 39 12.40 -5.55 23.09
C GLN A 39 12.52 -4.78 21.78
N ASP A 40 13.72 -4.30 21.46
CA ASP A 40 13.96 -3.45 20.30
C ASP A 40 13.59 -4.12 18.98
N ARG A 41 13.98 -5.39 18.79
CA ARG A 41 13.63 -6.17 17.60
C ARG A 41 12.13 -6.36 17.45
N ASP A 42 11.42 -6.66 18.53
CA ASP A 42 9.96 -6.86 18.53
C ASP A 42 9.22 -5.55 18.28
N CYS A 43 9.75 -4.44 18.82
CA CYS A 43 9.24 -3.10 18.59
C CYS A 43 9.29 -2.75 17.10
N LEU A 44 10.45 -2.92 16.46
CA LEU A 44 10.59 -2.69 15.03
C LEU A 44 9.73 -3.66 14.22
N ALA A 45 9.73 -4.95 14.56
CA ALA A 45 8.93 -5.95 13.87
C ALA A 45 7.42 -5.62 13.93
N SER A 46 6.88 -5.27 15.10
CA SER A 46 5.47 -4.89 15.25
C SER A 46 5.11 -3.65 14.43
N PHE A 47 6.03 -2.69 14.32
CA PHE A 47 5.85 -1.52 13.47
C PHE A 47 5.76 -1.91 12.00
N LEU A 48 6.72 -2.70 11.52
CA LEU A 48 6.74 -3.19 10.14
C LEU A 48 5.51 -4.04 9.84
N VAL A 49 5.09 -4.93 10.74
CA VAL A 49 3.88 -5.74 10.57
C VAL A 49 2.65 -4.87 10.35
N LEU A 50 2.47 -3.82 11.16
CA LEU A 50 1.33 -2.92 10.98
C LEU A 50 1.42 -2.10 9.69
N GLU A 51 2.61 -1.63 9.31
CA GLU A 51 2.78 -0.89 8.06
C GLU A 51 2.65 -1.77 6.82
N LEU A 52 2.94 -3.06 6.93
CA LEU A 52 2.85 -4.02 5.84
C LEU A 52 1.55 -4.81 5.83
N ALA A 53 0.55 -4.43 6.63
CA ALA A 53 -0.66 -5.22 6.83
C ALA A 53 -1.30 -5.70 5.52
N GLU A 54 -1.42 -4.81 4.54
CA GLU A 54 -1.97 -5.09 3.21
C GLU A 54 -1.06 -6.00 2.37
N VAL A 55 0.26 -5.85 2.49
CA VAL A 55 1.23 -6.71 1.78
C VAL A 55 1.23 -8.12 2.38
N LEU A 56 1.27 -8.24 3.72
CA LEU A 56 1.26 -9.52 4.43
C LEU A 56 0.00 -10.34 4.13
N GLN A 57 -1.13 -9.65 3.90
CA GLN A 57 -2.42 -10.28 3.57
C GLN A 57 -2.65 -10.46 2.06
N GLY A 58 -1.71 -10.04 1.22
CA GLY A 58 -1.74 -10.28 -0.23
C GLY A 58 -2.53 -9.26 -1.05
N GLU A 59 -3.00 -8.18 -0.44
CA GLU A 59 -3.80 -7.13 -1.11
C GLU A 59 -2.94 -6.09 -1.82
N LYS A 60 -1.69 -5.89 -1.36
CA LYS A 60 -0.72 -4.98 -2.01
C LYS A 60 0.56 -5.70 -2.44
N PRO A 61 1.12 -5.36 -3.62
CA PRO A 61 2.41 -5.88 -4.04
C PRO A 61 3.58 -5.27 -3.23
N ALA A 62 3.45 -4.00 -2.83
CA ALA A 62 4.45 -3.30 -2.04
C ALA A 62 3.85 -2.22 -1.14
N ASN A 63 4.63 -1.75 -0.17
CA ASN A 63 4.35 -0.54 0.59
C ASN A 63 5.61 0.30 0.82
N LEU A 64 5.41 1.62 0.92
CA LEU A 64 6.45 2.56 1.33
C LEU A 64 6.42 2.73 2.85
N VAL A 65 7.59 2.64 3.48
CA VAL A 65 7.77 2.87 4.92
C VAL A 65 8.85 3.91 5.12
N CYS A 66 8.49 5.03 5.74
CA CYS A 66 9.42 6.09 6.10
C CYS A 66 9.73 6.03 7.60
N LEU A 67 10.99 5.75 7.94
CA LEU A 67 11.48 5.73 9.31
C LEU A 67 12.27 7.01 9.56
N ALA A 68 11.64 7.96 10.25
CA ALA A 68 12.32 9.17 10.69
C ALA A 68 13.37 8.83 11.77
N ASN A 69 14.54 9.44 11.66
CA ASN A 69 15.61 9.36 12.66
C ASN A 69 15.27 10.23 13.87
N LYS A 70 14.28 9.78 14.64
CA LYS A 70 13.82 10.42 15.86
C LYS A 70 13.32 9.38 16.85
N ARG A 71 13.52 9.65 18.13
CA ARG A 71 12.89 8.86 19.20
C ARG A 71 11.36 9.02 19.12
N ARG A 72 10.65 7.90 19.29
CA ARG A 72 9.18 7.87 19.38
C ARG A 72 8.75 7.82 20.85
N SER A 73 7.45 7.92 21.10
CA SER A 73 6.86 7.86 22.46
C SER A 73 7.27 6.61 23.23
N CYS A 74 7.50 5.52 22.52
CA CYS A 74 7.96 4.24 23.05
C CYS A 74 9.44 4.25 23.53
N GLY A 75 10.15 5.39 23.46
CA GLY A 75 11.55 5.59 23.88
C GLY A 75 12.60 5.23 22.82
N ARG A 76 12.21 4.47 21.79
CA ARG A 76 13.11 3.90 20.76
C ARG A 76 13.14 4.71 19.48
N ASN A 77 14.19 4.52 18.70
CA ASN A 77 14.40 5.16 17.40
C ASN A 77 14.38 4.10 16.28
N LEU A 78 13.27 4.01 15.57
CA LEU A 78 13.06 2.97 14.56
C LEU A 78 14.04 3.06 13.37
N TYR A 79 14.57 4.24 13.06
CA TYR A 79 15.60 4.40 12.03
C TYR A 79 16.89 3.65 12.44
N LEU A 80 17.35 3.84 13.68
CA LEU A 80 18.55 3.17 14.18
C LEU A 80 18.33 1.66 14.30
N LEU A 81 17.17 1.25 14.84
CA LEU A 81 16.83 -0.17 14.93
C LEU A 81 16.75 -0.82 13.55
N TRP A 82 16.25 -0.11 12.54
CA TRP A 82 16.24 -0.61 11.16
C TRP A 82 17.67 -0.80 10.63
N LYS A 83 18.57 0.13 10.90
CA LYS A 83 19.99 -0.01 10.50
C LYS A 83 20.67 -1.21 11.13
N GLU A 84 20.32 -1.54 12.38
CA GLU A 84 20.93 -2.62 13.12
C GLU A 84 20.30 -3.99 12.83
N HIS A 85 18.97 -4.06 12.69
CA HIS A 85 18.23 -5.33 12.66
C HIS A 85 17.34 -5.52 11.43
N GLY A 86 17.12 -4.47 10.63
CA GLY A 86 16.06 -4.42 9.62
C GLY A 86 16.14 -5.52 8.56
N GLN A 87 17.32 -5.75 8.00
CA GLN A 87 17.53 -6.77 6.97
C GLN A 87 17.27 -8.17 7.52
N ALA A 88 17.89 -8.50 8.66
CA ALA A 88 17.74 -9.79 9.33
C ALA A 88 16.28 -10.09 9.72
N LEU A 89 15.47 -9.07 10.04
CA LEU A 89 14.04 -9.26 10.34
C LEU A 89 13.23 -9.73 9.12
N LEU A 90 13.68 -9.43 7.89
CA LEU A 90 12.94 -9.73 6.67
C LEU A 90 13.40 -11.02 5.98
N GLU A 91 14.58 -11.56 6.32
CA GLU A 91 15.16 -12.75 5.67
C GLU A 91 14.18 -13.93 5.60
N GLU A 92 13.43 -14.18 6.67
CA GLU A 92 12.47 -15.30 6.75
C GLU A 92 11.03 -14.91 6.35
N SER A 93 10.79 -13.64 5.99
CA SER A 93 9.43 -13.14 5.68
C SER A 93 8.98 -13.45 4.24
N GLY A 94 9.92 -13.76 3.35
CA GLY A 94 9.68 -13.84 1.91
C GLY A 94 9.38 -12.48 1.26
N LEU A 95 9.51 -11.38 2.01
CA LEU A 95 9.50 -10.02 1.50
C LEU A 95 10.93 -9.59 1.14
N LYS A 96 11.03 -8.66 0.19
CA LYS A 96 12.27 -7.95 -0.11
C LYS A 96 12.13 -6.48 0.27
N VAL A 97 13.26 -5.83 0.46
CA VAL A 97 13.34 -4.41 0.74
C VAL A 97 14.32 -3.73 -0.21
N ARG A 98 13.96 -2.53 -0.66
CA ARG A 98 14.81 -1.60 -1.40
C ARG A 98 14.88 -0.29 -0.62
N VAL A 99 16.10 0.22 -0.41
CA VAL A 99 16.30 1.52 0.25
C VAL A 99 16.24 2.59 -0.83
N LEU A 100 15.11 3.28 -0.92
CA LEU A 100 14.89 4.27 -1.98
C LEU A 100 15.60 5.59 -1.69
N ALA A 101 15.70 5.97 -0.42
CA ALA A 101 16.46 7.14 0.01
C ALA A 101 16.88 7.01 1.47
N ASP A 102 18.10 7.39 1.79
CA ASP A 102 18.55 7.62 3.16
C ASP A 102 19.13 9.02 3.27
N ARG A 103 18.49 9.85 4.08
CA ARG A 103 18.83 11.27 4.24
C ARG A 103 19.54 11.54 5.57
N GLY A 104 19.85 10.50 6.36
CA GLY A 104 20.31 10.61 7.74
C GLY A 104 19.24 11.08 8.73
N SER A 105 18.34 11.97 8.31
CA SER A 105 17.15 12.40 9.05
C SER A 105 15.98 11.42 8.92
N SER A 106 15.97 10.59 7.88
CA SER A 106 15.02 9.49 7.68
C SER A 106 15.55 8.51 6.65
N VAL A 107 14.99 7.29 6.65
CA VAL A 107 15.13 6.32 5.57
C VAL A 107 13.76 6.00 4.97
N LEU A 108 13.66 6.03 3.65
CA LEU A 108 12.49 5.61 2.88
C LEU A 108 12.76 4.22 2.30
N LEU A 109 11.91 3.28 2.67
CA LEU A 109 12.00 1.87 2.28
C LEU A 109 10.83 1.52 1.38
N LEU A 110 11.10 0.76 0.32
CA LEU A 110 10.08 0.01 -0.41
C LEU A 110 10.17 -1.45 0.01
N LEU A 111 9.16 -1.92 0.72
CA LEU A 111 9.04 -3.32 1.11
C LEU A 111 8.00 -3.98 0.22
N TYR A 112 8.36 -5.10 -0.40
CA TYR A 112 7.55 -5.70 -1.45
C TYR A 112 7.58 -7.22 -1.43
N CYS A 113 6.51 -7.81 -1.96
CA CYS A 113 6.43 -9.21 -2.30
C CYS A 113 6.97 -9.43 -3.72
N PRO A 114 8.06 -10.18 -3.93
CA PRO A 114 8.62 -10.40 -5.26
C PRO A 114 7.61 -11.01 -6.25
N MET A 115 6.83 -12.00 -5.80
CA MET A 115 5.83 -12.67 -6.64
C MET A 115 4.70 -11.73 -7.06
N ALA A 116 4.14 -10.97 -6.11
CA ALA A 116 3.03 -10.06 -6.40
C ALA A 116 3.50 -8.87 -7.26
N LEU A 117 4.69 -8.34 -6.98
CA LEU A 117 5.29 -7.29 -7.80
C LEU A 117 5.58 -7.79 -9.22
N GLY A 118 6.16 -8.99 -9.38
CA GLY A 118 6.39 -9.58 -10.70
C GLY A 118 5.09 -9.78 -11.49
N SER A 119 4.04 -10.28 -10.83
CA SER A 119 2.71 -10.44 -11.45
C SER A 119 2.11 -9.09 -11.90
N LEU A 120 2.24 -8.04 -11.07
CA LEU A 120 1.82 -6.68 -11.43
C LEU A 120 2.59 -6.17 -12.65
N LEU A 121 3.92 -6.28 -12.65
CA LEU A 121 4.78 -5.81 -13.75
C LEU A 121 4.58 -6.60 -15.06
N GLY A 122 4.10 -7.84 -14.96
CA GLY A 122 3.69 -8.65 -16.11
C GLY A 122 2.42 -8.16 -16.84
N GLN A 123 1.65 -7.25 -16.24
CA GLN A 123 0.41 -6.75 -16.84
C GLN A 123 0.72 -5.74 -17.96
N LYS A 124 0.12 -5.94 -19.14
CA LYS A 124 0.31 -5.05 -20.30
C LYS A 124 -0.03 -3.59 -20.00
N SER A 125 -1.10 -3.34 -19.24
CA SER A 125 -1.52 -2.00 -18.84
C SER A 125 -0.49 -1.30 -17.95
N VAL A 126 0.12 -2.04 -17.02
CA VAL A 126 1.22 -1.56 -16.16
C VAL A 126 2.44 -1.24 -17.02
N GLN A 127 2.81 -2.12 -17.94
CA GLN A 127 3.96 -1.91 -18.83
C GLN A 127 3.79 -0.69 -19.73
N ILE A 128 2.59 -0.43 -20.25
CA ILE A 128 2.30 0.78 -21.04
C ILE A 128 2.51 2.04 -20.19
N ILE A 129 2.01 2.06 -18.95
CA ILE A 129 2.13 3.22 -18.07
C ILE A 129 3.58 3.46 -17.67
N LEU A 130 4.30 2.42 -17.25
CA LEU A 130 5.71 2.54 -16.88
C LEU A 130 6.59 2.86 -18.11
N GLY A 131 6.30 2.28 -19.26
CA GLY A 131 6.96 2.62 -20.53
C GLY A 131 6.79 4.10 -20.87
N LYS A 132 5.57 4.63 -20.78
CA LYS A 132 5.28 6.07 -20.94
C LYS A 132 5.98 6.93 -19.88
N ALA A 133 6.16 6.40 -18.67
CA ALA A 133 6.93 7.06 -17.62
C ALA A 133 8.44 7.10 -17.90
N GLY A 134 8.94 6.32 -18.87
CA GLY A 134 10.35 6.28 -19.27
C GLY A 134 11.10 5.01 -18.83
N TYR A 135 10.41 4.01 -18.27
CA TYR A 135 11.02 2.74 -17.90
C TYR A 135 11.18 1.88 -19.16
N GLN A 136 12.42 1.56 -19.53
CA GLN A 136 12.74 0.86 -20.78
C GLN A 136 12.29 -0.60 -20.79
N GLU A 137 12.41 -1.28 -19.64
CA GLU A 137 12.13 -2.70 -19.50
C GLU A 137 11.13 -2.94 -18.35
N PRO A 138 9.86 -2.52 -18.53
CA PRO A 138 8.87 -2.48 -17.46
C PRO A 138 8.44 -3.87 -16.95
N ALA A 139 8.79 -4.95 -17.66
CA ALA A 139 8.54 -6.32 -17.24
C ALA A 139 9.64 -6.87 -16.30
N GLU A 140 10.82 -6.26 -16.26
CA GLU A 140 12.00 -6.77 -15.54
C GLU A 140 12.11 -6.15 -14.14
N PRO A 141 11.74 -6.86 -13.05
CA PRO A 141 11.57 -6.24 -11.74
C PRO A 141 12.81 -5.52 -11.23
N GLU A 142 14.00 -6.08 -11.41
CA GLU A 142 15.24 -5.48 -10.92
C GLU A 142 15.62 -4.20 -11.70
N LYS A 143 15.34 -4.15 -13.01
CA LYS A 143 15.58 -2.96 -13.83
C LYS A 143 14.61 -1.84 -13.45
N VAL A 144 13.34 -2.19 -13.27
CA VAL A 144 12.31 -1.24 -12.85
C VAL A 144 12.60 -0.69 -11.45
N LEU A 145 12.96 -1.54 -10.50
CA LEU A 145 13.30 -1.11 -9.14
C LEU A 145 14.56 -0.24 -9.10
N SER A 146 15.58 -0.58 -9.89
CA SER A 146 16.80 0.23 -10.01
C SER A 146 16.52 1.62 -10.60
N GLU A 147 15.62 1.69 -11.60
CA GLU A 147 15.20 2.98 -12.17
C GLU A 147 14.38 3.80 -11.17
N LEU A 148 13.48 3.16 -10.41
CA LEU A 148 12.72 3.82 -9.36
C LEU A 148 13.63 4.40 -8.28
N GLU A 149 14.67 3.66 -7.84
CA GLU A 149 15.68 4.16 -6.90
C GLU A 149 16.39 5.41 -7.44
N LYS A 150 16.83 5.40 -8.70
CA LYS A 150 17.45 6.57 -9.34
C LYS A 150 16.52 7.78 -9.35
N ARG A 151 15.25 7.58 -9.69
CA ARG A 151 14.24 8.66 -9.71
C ARG A 151 13.96 9.23 -8.34
N MET A 152 13.95 8.40 -7.31
CA MET A 152 13.79 8.84 -5.92
C MET A 152 14.96 9.71 -5.44
N ALA A 153 16.14 9.55 -6.02
CA ALA A 153 17.30 10.41 -5.77
C ALA A 153 17.32 11.69 -6.63
N GLY A 154 16.50 11.75 -7.68
CA GLY A 154 16.40 12.90 -8.59
C GLY A 154 15.53 14.05 -8.07
N GLU A 155 15.15 14.94 -8.98
CA GLU A 155 14.26 16.06 -8.68
C GLU A 155 12.79 15.63 -8.71
N GLY A 156 12.09 15.90 -7.61
CA GLY A 156 10.68 15.56 -7.46
C GLY A 156 10.43 14.11 -7.02
N PHE A 157 9.20 13.84 -6.57
CA PHE A 157 8.81 12.50 -6.15
C PHE A 157 8.14 11.78 -7.33
N PRO A 158 8.58 10.57 -7.72
CA PRO A 158 8.03 9.85 -8.87
C PRO A 158 6.59 9.43 -8.57
N HIS A 159 5.62 10.13 -9.17
CA HIS A 159 4.19 9.92 -8.91
C HIS A 159 3.68 8.57 -9.46
N GLU A 160 4.39 7.97 -10.41
CA GLU A 160 4.14 6.60 -10.88
C GLU A 160 4.34 5.55 -9.78
N ILE A 161 4.90 5.91 -8.61
CA ILE A 161 5.01 5.02 -7.46
C ILE A 161 3.66 4.37 -7.08
N GLY A 162 2.54 5.03 -7.38
CA GLY A 162 1.21 4.47 -7.17
C GLY A 162 1.00 3.13 -7.88
N VAL A 163 1.65 2.91 -9.04
CA VAL A 163 1.65 1.61 -9.73
C VAL A 163 2.24 0.54 -8.84
N PHE A 164 3.45 0.77 -8.30
CA PHE A 164 4.16 -0.17 -7.43
C PHE A 164 3.43 -0.48 -6.13
N LEU A 165 2.59 0.45 -5.67
CA LEU A 165 1.73 0.29 -4.50
C LEU A 165 0.43 -0.46 -4.81
N GLY A 166 0.17 -0.80 -6.07
CA GLY A 166 -1.04 -1.50 -6.49
C GLY A 166 -2.28 -0.60 -6.54
N TYR A 167 -2.12 0.72 -6.70
CA TYR A 167 -3.27 1.62 -6.86
C TYR A 167 -3.93 1.42 -8.24
N PRO A 168 -5.26 1.66 -8.34
CA PRO A 168 -5.94 1.57 -9.62
C PRO A 168 -5.26 2.47 -10.65
N LEU A 169 -4.95 1.92 -11.82
CA LEU A 169 -4.18 2.63 -12.84
C LEU A 169 -4.87 3.94 -13.26
N LYS A 170 -6.21 3.98 -13.27
CA LYS A 170 -6.99 5.20 -13.53
C LYS A 170 -6.67 6.34 -12.55
N ASP A 171 -6.43 6.00 -11.28
CA ASP A 171 -6.14 6.99 -10.24
C ASP A 171 -4.70 7.48 -10.37
N VAL A 172 -3.76 6.58 -10.73
CA VAL A 172 -2.37 6.94 -10.98
C VAL A 172 -2.26 7.87 -12.19
N VAL A 173 -2.83 7.50 -13.33
CA VAL A 173 -2.73 8.33 -14.55
C VAL A 173 -3.54 9.63 -14.43
N GLY A 174 -4.64 9.63 -13.68
CA GLY A 174 -5.39 10.83 -13.33
C GLY A 174 -4.57 11.77 -12.45
N PHE A 175 -3.89 11.23 -11.43
CA PHE A 175 -2.99 12.01 -10.57
C PHE A 175 -1.81 12.62 -11.35
N MET A 176 -1.23 11.86 -12.28
CA MET A 176 -0.14 12.33 -13.14
C MET A 176 -0.60 13.33 -14.22
N GLY A 177 -1.91 13.57 -14.36
CA GLY A 177 -2.46 14.45 -15.39
C GLY A 177 -2.34 13.90 -16.82
N TRP A 178 -2.12 12.59 -16.97
CA TRP A 178 -1.95 11.93 -18.27
C TRP A 178 -3.25 11.54 -18.94
N ALA A 179 -4.34 11.54 -18.19
CA ALA A 179 -5.68 11.33 -18.68
C ALA A 179 -6.60 12.43 -18.12
N GLN A 180 -7.50 12.93 -18.97
CA GLN A 180 -8.51 13.92 -18.58
C GLN A 180 -9.65 13.21 -17.83
N ILE A 181 -9.37 12.80 -16.60
CA ILE A 181 -10.32 12.16 -15.70
C ILE A 181 -10.56 13.12 -14.54
N SER A 182 -11.83 13.46 -14.29
CA SER A 182 -12.18 14.35 -13.19
C SER A 182 -11.83 13.73 -11.85
N PHE A 183 -11.29 14.55 -10.94
CA PHE A 183 -11.21 14.21 -9.53
C PHE A 183 -12.63 14.00 -8.98
N THR A 184 -12.80 12.94 -8.19
CA THR A 184 -14.12 12.53 -7.68
C THR A 184 -14.19 12.63 -6.18
N CYS A 185 -13.23 12.02 -5.49
CA CYS A 185 -13.14 12.06 -4.04
C CYS A 185 -11.71 11.71 -3.59
N GLN A 186 -11.48 11.76 -2.28
CA GLN A 186 -10.21 11.39 -1.68
C GLN A 186 -10.44 10.42 -0.53
N GLY A 187 -9.65 9.36 -0.52
CA GLY A 187 -9.50 8.46 0.62
C GLY A 187 -8.01 8.41 1.02
N PRO A 188 -7.41 7.21 1.16
CA PRO A 188 -5.96 7.10 1.37
C PRO A 188 -5.13 7.58 0.17
N TRP A 189 -5.74 7.74 -1.01
CA TRP A 189 -5.19 8.42 -2.18
C TRP A 189 -6.29 9.25 -2.88
N LYS A 190 -5.91 10.05 -3.88
CA LYS A 190 -6.86 10.80 -4.72
C LYS A 190 -7.52 9.88 -5.74
N ILE A 191 -8.85 9.89 -5.83
CA ILE A 191 -9.64 9.00 -6.68
C ILE A 191 -10.22 9.78 -7.85
N PHE A 192 -10.09 9.22 -9.05
CA PHE A 192 -10.49 9.84 -10.30
C PHE A 192 -11.54 8.99 -11.03
N GLY A 193 -12.55 9.62 -11.64
CA GLY A 193 -13.61 8.95 -12.40
C GLY A 193 -14.57 8.15 -11.52
N ASN A 194 -15.02 6.98 -11.98
CA ASN A 194 -15.90 6.13 -11.14
C ASN A 194 -15.16 5.68 -9.87
N PRO A 195 -15.64 6.01 -8.65
CA PRO A 195 -14.90 5.76 -7.42
C PRO A 195 -15.11 4.34 -6.86
N ALA A 196 -16.04 3.55 -7.41
CA ALA A 196 -16.49 2.29 -6.81
C ALA A 196 -15.34 1.30 -6.54
N GLU A 197 -14.49 1.05 -7.53
CA GLU A 197 -13.35 0.13 -7.38
C GLU A 197 -12.31 0.65 -6.38
N SER A 198 -11.97 1.94 -6.47
CA SER A 198 -10.98 2.57 -5.59
C SER A 198 -11.43 2.60 -4.13
N LEU A 199 -12.72 2.90 -3.88
CA LEU A 199 -13.28 2.89 -2.54
C LEU A 199 -13.37 1.49 -1.97
N ARG A 200 -13.73 0.48 -2.79
CA ARG A 200 -13.70 -0.92 -2.39
C ARG A 200 -12.29 -1.34 -1.96
N LEU A 201 -11.28 -1.02 -2.78
CA LEU A 201 -9.88 -1.31 -2.46
C LEU A 201 -9.41 -0.60 -1.19
N ALA A 202 -9.80 0.68 -1.01
CA ALA A 202 -9.48 1.44 0.19
C ALA A 202 -10.09 0.80 1.46
N GLU A 203 -11.31 0.27 1.37
CA GLU A 203 -11.92 -0.45 2.49
C GLU A 203 -11.21 -1.77 2.77
N THR A 204 -10.86 -2.55 1.74
CA THR A 204 -10.05 -3.77 1.90
C THR A 204 -8.71 -3.48 2.59
N HIS A 205 -8.03 -2.38 2.25
CA HIS A 205 -6.82 -1.94 2.95
C HIS A 205 -7.09 -1.60 4.42
N ARG A 206 -8.20 -0.90 4.71
CA ARG A 206 -8.62 -0.60 6.09
C ARG A 206 -8.85 -1.87 6.88
N GLU A 207 -9.59 -2.84 6.35
CA GLU A 207 -9.86 -4.13 6.98
C GLU A 207 -8.58 -4.92 7.26
N CYS A 208 -7.63 -4.93 6.32
CA CYS A 208 -6.31 -5.54 6.52
C CYS A 208 -5.57 -4.93 7.71
N ARG A 209 -5.54 -3.59 7.80
CA ARG A 209 -4.90 -2.88 8.91
C ARG A 209 -5.62 -3.13 10.24
N CYS A 210 -6.95 -3.23 10.24
CA CYS A 210 -7.73 -3.58 11.42
C CYS A 210 -7.41 -4.98 11.93
N ARG A 211 -7.39 -6.00 11.04
CA ARG A 211 -7.06 -7.38 11.41
C ARG A 211 -5.67 -7.50 12.03
N ILE A 212 -4.66 -6.90 11.41
CA ILE A 212 -3.28 -6.92 11.92
C ILE A 212 -3.16 -6.15 13.24
N SER A 213 -3.82 -4.99 13.35
CA SER A 213 -3.87 -4.22 14.60
C SER A 213 -4.46 -5.03 15.75
N GLN A 214 -5.53 -5.80 15.50
CA GLN A 214 -6.16 -6.67 16.50
C GLN A 214 -5.26 -7.84 16.90
N GLN A 215 -4.60 -8.49 15.93
CA GLN A 215 -3.62 -9.54 16.20
C GLN A 215 -2.49 -9.02 17.10
N LEU A 216 -1.88 -7.88 16.74
CA LEU A 216 -0.84 -7.25 17.56
C LEU A 216 -1.36 -6.84 18.95
N ALA A 217 -2.60 -6.38 19.06
CA ALA A 217 -3.20 -6.03 20.35
C ALA A 217 -3.42 -7.27 21.25
N SER A 218 -3.71 -8.43 20.64
CA SER A 218 -3.82 -9.71 21.36
C SER A 218 -2.48 -10.32 21.79
N GLY A 219 -1.35 -9.67 21.45
CA GLY A 219 -0.01 -10.12 21.84
C GLY A 219 0.57 -11.20 20.91
N CYS A 220 0.18 -11.22 19.64
CA CYS A 220 0.83 -12.09 18.66
C CYS A 220 2.32 -11.76 18.54
N ASN A 221 3.14 -12.78 18.25
CA ASN A 221 4.55 -12.55 17.97
C ASN A 221 4.71 -11.86 16.60
N PRO A 222 5.28 -10.65 16.53
CA PRO A 222 5.39 -9.91 15.28
C PRO A 222 6.33 -10.57 14.27
N HIS A 223 7.31 -11.35 14.71
CA HIS A 223 8.19 -12.11 13.81
C HIS A 223 7.41 -13.18 13.07
N ASP A 224 6.50 -13.87 13.76
CA ASP A 224 5.63 -14.89 13.13
C ASP A 224 4.67 -14.25 12.13
N CYS A 225 4.15 -13.05 12.42
CA CYS A 225 3.34 -12.28 11.47
C CYS A 225 4.10 -11.92 10.18
N LEU A 226 5.39 -11.55 10.29
CA LEU A 226 6.23 -11.31 9.11
C LEU A 226 6.44 -12.60 8.30
N LYS A 227 6.65 -13.74 8.97
CA LYS A 227 6.83 -15.06 8.32
C LYS A 227 5.55 -15.58 7.66
N ALA A 228 4.38 -15.29 8.22
CA ALA A 228 3.09 -15.74 7.70
C ALA A 228 2.80 -15.27 6.26
N ALA A 229 3.44 -14.18 5.82
CA ALA A 229 3.37 -13.70 4.44
C ALA A 229 3.89 -14.73 3.42
N ALA A 230 4.88 -15.55 3.79
CA ALA A 230 5.35 -16.64 2.94
C ALA A 230 4.32 -17.79 2.86
N ALA A 231 3.64 -18.11 3.97
CA ALA A 231 2.75 -19.27 4.10
C ALA A 231 1.39 -19.09 3.39
N VAL A 232 0.78 -17.90 3.48
CA VAL A 232 -0.48 -17.58 2.74
C VAL A 232 -0.28 -17.76 1.23
N ARG A 233 0.95 -17.50 0.76
CA ARG A 233 1.30 -17.47 -0.66
C ARG A 233 1.71 -18.83 -1.21
N SER A 234 2.33 -19.71 -0.41
CA SER A 234 2.51 -21.12 -0.80
C SER A 234 1.17 -21.79 -1.08
N LYS A 235 0.13 -21.49 -0.30
CA LYS A 235 -1.23 -22.00 -0.55
C LYS A 235 -1.87 -21.40 -1.81
N ALA A 236 -1.71 -20.09 -2.05
CA ALA A 236 -2.23 -19.44 -3.26
C ALA A 236 -1.52 -19.91 -4.55
N ALA A 237 -0.19 -20.07 -4.52
CA ALA A 237 0.59 -20.57 -5.66
C ALA A 237 0.30 -22.04 -5.96
N VAL A 238 0.11 -22.88 -4.93
CA VAL A 238 -0.33 -24.29 -5.08
C VAL A 238 -1.78 -24.37 -5.61
N ALA A 239 -2.66 -23.46 -5.20
CA ALA A 239 -4.02 -23.39 -5.74
C ALA A 239 -4.04 -22.93 -7.21
N ALA A 240 -3.24 -21.93 -7.59
CA ALA A 240 -3.13 -21.44 -8.96
C ALA A 240 -2.57 -22.51 -9.92
N SER A 241 -1.54 -23.26 -9.49
CA SER A 241 -0.96 -24.35 -10.29
C SER A 241 -1.89 -25.56 -10.43
N ARG A 242 -2.76 -25.83 -9.45
CA ARG A 242 -3.82 -26.84 -9.55
C ARG A 242 -5.02 -26.40 -10.41
N GLY A 243 -5.33 -25.11 -10.44
CA GLY A 243 -6.41 -24.56 -11.28
C GLY A 243 -6.07 -24.58 -12.78
N VAL A 244 -4.79 -24.46 -13.15
CA VAL A 244 -4.33 -24.53 -14.55
C VAL A 244 -4.46 -25.96 -15.11
N PHE A 245 -4.42 -26.99 -14.27
CA PHE A 245 -4.52 -28.40 -14.72
C PHE A 245 -5.98 -28.85 -15.01
N LEU A 246 -6.98 -28.09 -14.58
CA LEU A 246 -8.41 -28.43 -14.77
C LEU A 246 -9.06 -27.68 -15.96
N GLN A 247 -8.33 -26.81 -16.66
CA GLN A 247 -8.80 -26.16 -17.90
C GLN A 247 -8.14 -26.72 -19.17
N VAL A 248 -7.37 -27.79 -19.05
CA VAL A 248 -6.81 -28.53 -20.19
C VAL A 248 -7.32 -29.98 -20.14
N ASN A 249 -8.60 -30.14 -20.44
CA ASN A 249 -9.20 -31.38 -20.98
C ASN A 249 -10.58 -31.07 -21.53
#